data_AF-A0A436V1G6-F1
#
_entry.id   AF-A0A436V1G6-F1
#
_cell.length_a   1.000
_cell.length_b   1.000
_cell.length_c   1.000
_cell.angle_alpha   90.00
_cell.angle_beta   90.00
_cell.angle_gamma   90.00
#
_symmetry.space_group_name_H-M   'P 1'
#
loop_
_entity.id
_entity.type
_entity.pdbx_description
1 polymer ?
#
loop_
_entity_poly.entity_id
_entity_poly.type
_entity_poly.pdbx_seq_one_letter_code
_entity_poly.pdbx_strand_id
1 'polypeptide(L)'
;MTKAEVAALTPEDANRVFQGLVTKIDQTEDLGKRPPAAEGLARLCGDRPELREPLVAFLGRLPVSKIGGWVVSGWGVAVEGPQAQEFAELVGEWATQTSNKPLSVVASLQLNPKSKRK
;
A
#
# COMPACT_ATOMS: atom_id res chain seq x y z
N MET A 1 18.70 -7.26 -3.14
CA MET A 1 18.35 -6.59 -4.41
C MET A 1 18.86 -5.17 -4.37
N THR A 2 19.85 -4.86 -5.19
CA THR A 2 20.34 -3.47 -5.35
C THR A 2 19.40 -2.71 -6.29
N LYS A 3 19.39 -1.37 -6.21
CA LYS A 3 18.55 -0.48 -7.05
C LYS A 3 18.70 -0.73 -8.55
N ALA A 4 19.84 -1.25 -9.01
CA ALA A 4 20.10 -1.54 -10.42
C ALA A 4 19.38 -2.80 -10.93
N GLU A 5 19.18 -3.82 -10.09
CA GLU A 5 18.56 -5.09 -10.53
C GLU A 5 17.06 -4.97 -10.74
N VAL A 6 16.38 -4.12 -9.96
CA VAL A 6 14.93 -3.87 -10.10
C VAL A 6 14.61 -3.13 -11.40
N ALA A 7 15.51 -2.25 -11.86
CA ALA A 7 15.34 -1.53 -13.13
C ALA A 7 15.66 -2.39 -14.36
N ALA A 8 16.46 -3.45 -14.21
CA ALA A 8 16.80 -4.38 -15.29
C ALA A 8 15.75 -5.50 -15.51
N LEU A 9 14.74 -5.60 -14.65
CA LEU A 9 13.67 -6.59 -14.80
C LEU A 9 12.84 -6.32 -16.06
N THR A 10 12.51 -7.39 -16.77
CA THR A 10 11.44 -7.34 -17.78
C THR A 10 10.10 -7.03 -17.09
N PRO A 11 9.09 -6.51 -17.81
CA PRO A 11 7.75 -6.34 -17.24
C PRO A 11 7.19 -7.64 -16.62
N GLU A 12 7.48 -8.78 -17.26
CA GLU A 12 7.08 -10.10 -16.77
C GLU A 12 7.75 -10.46 -15.43
N ASP A 13 9.06 -10.22 -15.31
CA ASP A 13 9.79 -10.49 -14.08
C ASP A 13 9.41 -9.51 -12.96
N ALA A 14 9.17 -8.25 -13.30
CA ALA A 14 8.66 -7.26 -12.33
C ALA A 14 7.29 -7.70 -11.77
N ASN A 15 6.39 -8.19 -12.64
CA ASN A 15 5.11 -8.74 -12.20
C ASN A 15 5.30 -10.01 -11.34
N ARG A 16 6.22 -10.92 -11.69
CA ARG A 16 6.53 -12.10 -10.84
C ARG A 16 7.00 -11.69 -9.45
N VAL A 17 7.88 -10.69 -9.36
CA VAL A 17 8.34 -10.14 -8.07
C VAL A 17 7.19 -9.51 -7.31
N PHE A 18 6.33 -8.73 -7.99
CA PHE A 18 5.13 -8.15 -7.39
C PHE A 18 4.23 -9.23 -6.78
N GLN A 19 3.88 -10.28 -7.54
CA GLN A 19 3.04 -11.37 -7.06
C GLN A 19 3.67 -12.14 -5.89
N GLY A 20 4.99 -12.34 -5.92
CA GLY A 20 5.73 -12.95 -4.83
C GLY A 20 5.69 -12.11 -3.54
N LEU A 21 5.77 -10.78 -3.65
CA LEU A 21 5.66 -9.87 -2.52
C LEU A 21 4.22 -9.81 -1.97
N VAL A 22 3.23 -9.74 -2.84
CA VAL A 22 1.80 -9.81 -2.48
C VAL A 22 1.50 -11.10 -1.73
N THR A 23 1.96 -12.25 -2.24
CA THR A 23 1.77 -13.55 -1.59
C THR A 23 2.40 -13.59 -0.20
N LYS A 24 3.60 -13.01 -0.03
CA LYS A 24 4.25 -12.91 1.29
C LYS A 24 3.46 -12.04 2.27
N ILE A 25 2.83 -10.97 1.80
CA ILE A 25 1.95 -10.14 2.64
C ILE A 25 0.70 -10.94 3.02
N ASP A 26 0.04 -11.59 2.06
CA ASP A 26 -1.15 -12.42 2.33
C ASP A 26 -0.86 -13.58 3.30
N GLN A 27 0.36 -14.13 3.28
CA GLN A 27 0.83 -15.18 4.19
C GLN A 27 1.31 -14.65 5.55
N THR A 28 1.37 -13.33 5.74
CA THR A 28 1.79 -12.74 7.01
C THR A 28 0.70 -12.95 8.06
N GLU A 29 1.07 -13.56 9.18
CA GLU A 29 0.12 -13.88 10.27
C GLU A 29 -0.47 -12.62 10.93
N ASP A 30 0.35 -11.58 11.13
CA ASP A 30 -0.06 -10.31 11.73
C ASP A 30 0.01 -9.17 10.70
N LEU A 31 -1.11 -8.92 10.02
CA LEU A 31 -1.29 -7.75 9.17
C LEU A 31 -1.55 -6.45 9.95
N GLY A 32 -1.61 -6.51 11.29
CA GLY A 32 -1.70 -5.33 12.14
C GLY A 32 -0.45 -4.45 12.09
N LYS A 33 0.68 -5.01 11.66
CA LYS A 33 1.96 -4.30 11.49
C LYS A 33 2.41 -4.36 10.04
N ARG A 34 3.24 -3.39 9.65
CA ARG A 34 3.80 -3.33 8.29
C ARG A 34 4.71 -4.55 8.07
N PRO A 35 4.40 -5.45 7.11
CA PRO A 35 5.28 -6.56 6.79
C PRO A 35 6.54 -6.05 6.08
N PRO A 36 7.71 -6.71 6.24
CA PRO A 36 8.92 -6.33 5.50
C PRO A 36 8.73 -6.33 3.98
N ALA A 37 7.86 -7.22 3.47
CA ALA A 37 7.53 -7.30 2.05
C ALA A 37 6.84 -6.01 1.52
N ALA A 38 6.15 -5.25 2.36
CA ALA A 38 5.48 -4.02 1.96
C ALA A 38 6.46 -2.89 1.60
N GLU A 39 7.66 -2.85 2.19
CA GLU A 39 8.71 -1.91 1.77
C GLU A 39 9.25 -2.25 0.38
N GLY A 40 9.51 -3.54 0.12
CA GLY A 40 9.91 -4.01 -1.21
C GLY A 40 8.84 -3.70 -2.27
N LEU A 41 7.57 -3.87 -1.91
CA LEU A 41 6.44 -3.61 -2.81
C LEU A 41 6.31 -2.11 -3.14
N ALA A 42 6.40 -1.25 -2.12
CA ALA A 42 6.39 0.21 -2.30
C ALA A 42 7.55 0.66 -3.21
N ARG A 43 8.74 0.10 -3.01
CA ARG A 43 9.91 0.43 -3.83
C ARG A 43 9.73 -0.02 -5.28
N LEU A 44 9.27 -1.25 -5.49
CA LEU A 44 9.03 -1.82 -6.82
C LEU A 44 8.03 -0.97 -7.61
N CYS A 45 6.88 -0.64 -7.02
CA CYS A 45 5.82 0.15 -7.68
C CYS A 45 6.21 1.63 -7.84
N GLY A 46 7.14 2.12 -7.01
CA GLY A 46 7.73 3.44 -7.16
C GLY A 46 8.59 3.56 -8.43
N ASP A 47 9.46 2.56 -8.66
CA ASP A 47 10.32 2.48 -9.84
C ASP A 47 9.56 2.01 -11.10
N ARG A 48 8.40 1.35 -10.95
CA ARG A 48 7.59 0.76 -12.04
C ARG A 48 6.15 1.24 -12.02
N PRO A 49 5.80 2.30 -12.80
CA PRO A 49 4.45 2.85 -12.86
C PRO A 49 3.37 1.83 -13.25
N GLU A 50 3.72 0.84 -14.06
CA GLU A 50 2.80 -0.22 -14.51
C GLU A 50 2.28 -1.11 -13.37
N LEU A 51 2.94 -1.11 -12.21
CA LEU A 51 2.54 -1.90 -11.04
C LEU A 51 1.74 -1.09 -10.00
N ARG A 52 1.53 0.22 -10.22
CA ARG A 52 0.82 1.09 -9.27
C ARG A 52 -0.68 0.81 -9.21
N GLU A 53 -1.32 0.57 -10.35
CA GLU A 53 -2.74 0.17 -10.38
C GLU A 53 -2.95 -1.21 -9.69
N PRO A 54 -2.18 -2.27 -10.02
CA PRO A 54 -2.21 -3.52 -9.26
C PRO A 54 -1.96 -3.36 -7.77
N LEU A 55 -1.11 -2.41 -7.36
CA LEU A 55 -0.87 -2.11 -5.95
C LEU A 55 -2.13 -1.61 -5.25
N VAL A 56 -2.80 -0.59 -5.81
CA VAL A 56 -4.03 -0.03 -5.19
C VAL A 56 -5.12 -1.09 -5.12
N ALA A 57 -5.30 -1.87 -6.19
CA ALA A 57 -6.24 -3.00 -6.21
C ALA A 57 -5.91 -4.05 -5.13
N PHE A 58 -4.62 -4.36 -4.94
CA PHE A 58 -4.17 -5.27 -3.88
C PHE A 58 -4.49 -4.72 -2.48
N LEU A 59 -4.27 -3.43 -2.24
CA LEU A 59 -4.58 -2.83 -0.95
C LEU A 59 -6.09 -2.88 -0.65
N GLY A 60 -6.93 -2.64 -1.66
CA GLY A 60 -8.39 -2.68 -1.52
C GLY A 60 -8.95 -4.07 -1.18
N ARG A 61 -8.30 -5.15 -1.61
CA ARG A 61 -8.73 -6.53 -1.29
C ARG A 61 -8.29 -7.03 0.09
N LEU A 62 -7.42 -6.30 0.79
CA LEU A 62 -6.93 -6.75 2.09
C LEU A 62 -8.08 -6.82 3.11
N PRO A 63 -8.07 -7.81 4.03
CA PRO A 63 -9.12 -7.95 5.02
C PRO A 63 -9.08 -6.78 6.01
N VAL A 64 -9.97 -5.80 5.82
CA VAL A 64 -10.02 -4.54 6.59
C VAL A 64 -10.04 -4.78 8.11
N SER A 65 -10.67 -5.84 8.60
CA SER A 65 -10.70 -6.18 10.03
C SER A 65 -9.37 -6.66 10.62
N LYS A 66 -8.37 -6.98 9.78
CA LYS A 66 -7.07 -7.53 10.20
C LYS A 66 -5.87 -6.64 9.87
N ILE A 67 -6.02 -5.67 8.98
CA ILE A 67 -4.92 -4.78 8.58
C ILE A 67 -4.69 -3.63 9.57
N GLY A 68 -3.44 -3.25 9.76
CA GLY A 68 -3.06 -2.08 10.54
C GLY A 68 -3.02 -0.80 9.70
N GLY A 69 -2.81 0.34 10.37
CA GLY A 69 -2.69 1.66 9.73
C GLY A 69 -1.46 1.85 8.83
N TRP A 70 -0.67 0.81 8.56
CA TRP A 70 0.43 0.89 7.61
C TRP A 70 -0.08 0.98 6.16
N VAL A 71 -1.29 0.47 5.87
CA VAL A 71 -1.84 0.48 4.50
C VAL A 71 -2.17 1.88 3.99
N VAL A 72 -2.36 2.85 4.89
CA VAL A 72 -2.71 4.23 4.52
C VAL A 72 -1.50 5.11 4.22
N SER A 73 -0.27 4.66 4.47
CA SER A 73 0.93 5.52 4.34
C SER A 73 2.21 4.76 4.03
N GLY A 74 3.24 5.50 3.59
CA GLY A 74 4.56 4.93 3.33
C GLY A 74 4.67 4.18 2.01
N TRP A 75 3.82 4.53 1.04
CA TRP A 75 3.90 4.11 -0.36
C TRP A 75 4.66 5.11 -1.26
N GLY A 76 4.73 6.38 -0.86
CA GLY A 76 5.45 7.43 -1.59
C GLY A 76 4.99 7.53 -3.05
N VAL A 77 5.96 7.58 -3.97
CA VAL A 77 5.74 7.65 -5.43
C VAL A 77 4.89 6.51 -6.01
N ALA A 78 4.71 5.39 -5.30
CA ALA A 78 3.91 4.27 -5.76
C ALA A 78 2.39 4.55 -5.81
N VAL A 79 1.93 5.58 -5.08
CA VAL A 79 0.53 6.03 -5.07
C VAL A 79 0.40 7.48 -5.53
N GLU A 80 1.39 7.97 -6.28
CA GLU A 80 1.37 9.32 -6.88
C GLU A 80 0.94 9.27 -8.35
N GLY A 81 0.56 10.44 -8.90
CA GLY A 81 0.14 10.57 -10.28
C GLY A 81 -1.29 10.04 -10.49
N PRO A 82 -1.54 9.21 -11.53
CA PRO A 82 -2.89 8.71 -11.83
C PRO A 82 -3.52 7.93 -10.66
N GLN A 83 -2.73 7.19 -9.89
CA GLN A 83 -3.21 6.36 -8.78
C GLN A 83 -3.48 7.13 -7.48
N ALA A 84 -3.15 8.43 -7.43
CA ALA A 84 -3.35 9.25 -6.23
C ALA A 84 -4.83 9.36 -5.85
N GLN A 85 -5.71 9.47 -6.86
CA GLN A 85 -7.14 9.57 -6.63
C GLN A 85 -7.72 8.26 -6.09
N GLU A 86 -7.48 7.13 -6.76
CA GLU A 86 -7.97 5.82 -6.30
C GLU A 86 -7.44 5.46 -4.92
N PHE A 87 -6.17 5.76 -4.63
CA PHE A 87 -5.62 5.54 -3.29
C PHE A 87 -6.30 6.43 -2.24
N ALA A 88 -6.57 7.70 -2.55
CA ALA A 88 -7.28 8.60 -1.65
C ALA A 88 -8.74 8.16 -1.40
N GLU A 89 -9.43 7.65 -2.43
CA GLU A 89 -10.77 7.09 -2.30
C GLU A 89 -10.77 5.87 -1.38
N LEU A 90 -9.82 4.94 -1.56
CA LEU A 90 -9.66 3.78 -0.69
C LEU A 90 -9.38 4.18 0.77
N VAL A 91 -8.54 5.20 1.00
CA VAL A 91 -8.32 5.76 2.34
C VAL A 91 -9.61 6.40 2.89
N GLY A 92 -10.44 7.01 2.05
CA GLY A 92 -11.79 7.49 2.39
C GLY A 92 -12.72 6.38 2.87
N GLU A 93 -12.76 5.26 2.16
CA GLU A 93 -13.54 4.08 2.57
C GLU A 93 -13.05 3.53 3.91
N TRP A 94 -11.73 3.43 4.10
CA TRP A 94 -11.16 3.03 5.38
C TRP A 94 -11.39 4.04 6.51
N ALA A 95 -11.56 5.33 6.22
CA ALA A 95 -11.87 6.32 7.24
C ALA A 95 -13.32 6.19 7.75
N THR A 96 -14.25 5.79 6.88
CA THR A 96 -15.69 5.74 7.19
C THR A 96 -16.18 4.40 7.71
N GLN A 97 -15.42 3.32 7.48
CA GLN A 97 -15.74 1.99 8.00
C GLN A 97 -15.68 1.90 9.54
N THR A 98 -16.41 0.95 10.12
CA THR A 98 -16.52 0.79 11.58
C THR A 98 -15.90 -0.51 12.13
N SER A 99 -15.56 -1.45 11.24
CA SER A 99 -15.03 -2.78 11.60
C SER A 99 -13.61 -2.76 12.16
N ASN A 100 -12.85 -1.68 11.95
CA ASN A 100 -11.46 -1.53 12.38
C ASN A 100 -11.19 -0.09 12.82
N LYS A 101 -11.69 0.24 14.02
CA LYS A 101 -11.57 1.60 14.59
C LYS A 101 -10.14 2.16 14.55
N PRO A 102 -9.08 1.40 14.90
CA PRO A 102 -7.71 1.89 14.75
C PRO A 102 -7.38 2.34 13.33
N LEU A 103 -7.71 1.52 12.32
CA LEU A 103 -7.48 1.88 10.92
C LEU A 103 -8.26 3.13 10.51
N SER A 104 -9.56 3.20 10.85
CA SER A 104 -10.40 4.37 10.55
C SER A 104 -9.86 5.68 11.12
N VAL A 105 -9.33 5.65 12.35
CA VAL A 105 -8.68 6.82 12.95
C VAL A 105 -7.44 7.23 12.15
N VAL A 106 -6.57 6.28 11.79
CA VAL A 106 -5.34 6.60 11.04
C VAL A 106 -5.68 7.08 9.61
N ALA A 107 -6.66 6.47 8.94
CA ALA A 107 -7.13 6.87 7.63
C ALA A 107 -7.72 8.29 7.65
N SER A 108 -8.56 8.60 8.64
CA SER A 108 -9.12 9.95 8.84
C SER A 108 -8.03 11.01 9.05
N LEU A 109 -6.98 10.66 9.81
CA LEU A 109 -5.84 11.55 10.03
C LEU A 109 -5.02 11.80 8.76
N GLN A 110 -4.90 10.80 7.88
CA GLN A 110 -4.22 10.96 6.59
C GLN A 110 -4.98 11.89 5.64
N LEU A 111 -6.31 11.80 5.60
CA LEU A 111 -7.14 12.70 4.78
C LEU A 111 -7.17 14.13 5.31
N ASN A 112 -7.06 14.31 6.64
CA ASN A 112 -7.10 15.63 7.27
C ASN A 112 -5.83 15.91 8.12
N PRO A 113 -4.67 16.14 7.49
CA PRO A 113 -3.40 16.37 8.20
C PRO A 113 -3.38 17.65 9.05
N LYS A 114 -4.40 18.51 8.96
CA LYS A 114 -4.49 19.81 9.65
C LYS A 114 -4.88 19.74 11.13
N SER A 115 -5.27 18.58 11.67
CA SER A 115 -5.68 18.46 13.09
C SER A 115 -4.53 18.40 14.11
N LYS A 116 -3.25 18.46 13.68
CA LYS A 116 -2.06 18.45 14.58
C LYS A 116 -1.36 19.80 14.78
N ARG A 117 -2.04 20.92 14.56
CA ARG A 117 -1.55 22.25 14.99
C ARG A 117 -2.44 22.81 16.09
N LYS A 118 -2.25 22.36 17.33
CA LYS A 118 -2.62 23.14 18.51
C LYS A 118 -1.68 22.82 19.65
#